data_AF-A0A8X6RIS9-F1
#
_entry.id   AF-A0A8X6RIS9-F1
#
_cell.length_a   1.000
_cell.length_b   1.000
_cell.length_c   1.000
_cell.angle_alpha   90.00
_cell.angle_beta   90.00
_cell.angle_gamma   90.00
#
_symmetry.space_group_name_H-M   'P 1'
#
loop_
_entity.id
_entity.type
_entity.pdbx_description
1 polymer ?
#
loop_
_entity_poly.entity_id
_entity_poly.type
_entity_poly.pdbx_seq_one_letter_code
_entity_poly.pdbx_strand_id
1 'polypeptide(L)' 'MVWGCMSSHGVGRLHIVSRTVKTLDYIEILQNKLLPTARDLLGNQSWIFQDDNAPCHRAKVSPEMVGRPYCE' A
#
# COMPACT_ATOMS: atom_id res chain seq x y z
N MET A 1 3.74 13.51 2.77
CA MET A 1 2.40 12.88 2.66
C MET A 1 2.30 11.77 3.68
N VAL A 2 1.11 11.35 4.11
CA VAL A 2 0.95 10.18 4.97
C VAL A 2 0.07 9.15 4.28
N TRP A 3 0.39 7.89 4.45
CA TRP A 3 -0.48 6.78 4.11
C TRP A 3 -0.96 6.13 5.41
N GLY A 4 -2.23 5.76 5.45
CA GLY A 4 -2.82 5.02 6.57
C GLY A 4 -4.00 4.20 6.08
N CYS A 5 -4.44 3.26 6.91
CA CYS A 5 -5.63 2.45 6.66
C CYS A 5 -6.42 2.30 7.95
N MET A 6 -7.70 1.95 7.85
CA MET A 6 -8.57 1.71 9.01
C MET A 6 -9.67 0.70 8.65
N SER A 7 -10.31 0.16 9.68
CA SER A 7 -11.46 -0.73 9.58
C SER A 7 -12.45 -0.43 10.72
N SER A 8 -13.58 -1.15 10.76
CA SER A 8 -14.51 -1.11 11.89
C SER A 8 -13.86 -1.55 13.22
N HIS A 9 -12.78 -2.32 13.17
CA HIS A 9 -12.04 -2.80 14.35
C HIS A 9 -10.96 -1.82 14.82
N GLY A 10 -10.74 -0.70 14.11
CA GLY A 10 -9.82 0.35 14.52
C GLY A 10 -8.91 0.85 13.40
N VAL A 11 -7.90 1.63 13.82
CA VAL A 11 -6.94 2.30 12.93
C VAL A 11 -5.73 1.41 12.70
N GLY A 12 -5.26 1.39 11.46
CA GLY A 12 -4.06 0.68 11.03
C GLY A 12 -2.76 1.46 11.19
N ARG A 13 -1.70 0.89 10.64
CA ARG A 13 -0.38 1.53 10.61
C ARG A 13 -0.40 2.82 9.82
N LEU A 14 0.12 3.90 10.41
CA LEU A 14 0.41 5.16 9.73
C LEU A 14 1.85 5.14 9.20
N HIS A 15 2.04 5.57 7.96
CA HIS A 15 3.34 5.62 7.30
C HIS A 15 3.58 7.01 6.72
N ILE A 16 4.69 7.63 7.13
CA ILE A 16 5.14 8.89 6.54
C ILE A 16 5.75 8.60 5.17
N VAL A 17 5.17 9.20 4.14
CA VAL A 17 5.64 9.09 2.77
C VAL A 17 6.46 10.34 2.41
N SER A 18 7.75 10.12 2.15
CA SER A 18 8.73 11.17 1.89
C SER A 18 8.69 11.74 0.47
N ARG A 19 8.06 11.04 -0.48
CA ARG A 19 7.99 11.42 -1.90
C ARG A 19 6.63 11.07 -2.51
N THR A 20 6.40 11.54 -3.74
CA THR A 20 5.23 11.11 -4.52
C THR A 20 5.24 9.60 -4.70
N VAL A 21 4.12 8.95 -4.39
CA VAL A 21 3.98 7.49 -4.45
C VAL A 21 3.88 7.04 -5.90
N LYS A 22 4.83 6.21 -6.32
CA LYS A 22 4.74 5.46 -7.58
C LYS A 22 4.09 4.10 -7.33
N THR A 23 3.75 3.40 -8.40
CA THR A 23 3.12 2.07 -8.35
C THR A 23 3.86 1.08 -7.46
N LEU A 24 5.19 1.00 -7.57
CA LEU A 24 5.99 0.07 -6.76
C LEU A 24 6.02 0.45 -5.29
N ASP A 25 6.13 1.75 -4.99
CA ASP A 25 6.05 2.25 -3.61
C ASP A 25 4.69 1.90 -2.99
N TYR A 26 3.61 2.02 -3.77
CA TYR A 26 2.28 1.65 -3.31
C TYR A 26 2.19 0.16 -2.99
N ILE A 27 2.69 -0.70 -3.87
CA ILE A 27 2.74 -2.16 -3.64
C ILE A 27 3.52 -2.48 -2.37
N GLU A 28 4.68 -1.85 -2.17
CA GLU A 28 5.49 -2.01 -0.97
C GLU A 28 4.73 -1.58 0.29
N ILE A 29 4.02 -0.45 0.24
CA ILE A 29 3.18 0.02 1.34
C ILE A 29 2.06 -0.99 1.65
N LEU A 30 1.39 -1.53 0.65
CA LEU A 30 0.35 -2.54 0.86
C LEU A 30 0.92 -3.80 1.52
N GLN A 31 2.07 -4.29 1.03
CA GLN A 31 2.71 -5.49 1.57
C GLN A 31 3.21 -5.29 3.01
N ASN A 32 3.83 -4.14 3.29
CA ASN A 32 4.54 -3.89 4.54
C ASN A 32 3.65 -3.23 5.61
N LYS A 33 2.55 -2.58 5.23
CA LYS A 33 1.68 -1.82 6.14
C LYS A 33 0.23 -2.31 6.14
N LEU A 34 -0.40 -2.53 4.98
CA LEU A 34 -1.79 -2.98 4.91
C LEU A 34 -1.94 -4.44 5.35
N LEU A 35 -1.23 -5.38 4.73
CA LEU A 35 -1.43 -6.82 5.01
C LEU A 35 -1.16 -7.18 6.48
N PRO A 36 -0.10 -6.68 7.13
CA PRO A 36 0.07 -6.89 8.56
C PRO A 36 -1.07 -6.28 9.37
N THR A 37 -1.58 -5.11 8.97
CA THR A 37 -2.70 -4.46 9.68
C THR A 37 -3.97 -5.28 9.56
N ALA A 38 -4.26 -5.80 8.38
CA ALA A 38 -5.42 -6.66 8.17
C ALA A 38 -5.31 -7.94 9.02
N ARG A 39 -4.12 -8.54 9.13
CA ARG A 39 -3.90 -9.68 10.04
C ARG A 39 -4.14 -9.31 11.50
N ASP A 40 -3.62 -8.17 11.94
CA ASP A 40 -3.73 -7.72 13.34
C ASP A 40 -5.17 -7.34 13.71
N LEU A 41 -5.90 -6.65 12.82
CA LEU A 41 -7.23 -6.10 13.11
C LEU A 41 -8.39 -7.03 12.71
N LEU A 42 -8.23 -7.82 11.65
CA LEU A 42 -9.30 -8.63 11.04
C LEU A 42 -9.03 -10.13 11.16
N GLY A 43 -7.81 -10.53 11.52
CA GLY A 43 -7.41 -11.93 11.69
C GLY A 43 -7.67 -12.75 10.43
N ASN A 44 -8.43 -13.84 10.59
CA ASN A 44 -8.79 -14.76 9.51
C ASN A 44 -10.14 -14.42 8.84
N GLN A 45 -10.77 -13.29 9.19
CA GLN A 45 -12.02 -12.88 8.56
C GLN A 45 -11.77 -12.50 7.10
N SER A 46 -12.74 -12.74 6.24
CA SER A 46 -12.73 -12.17 4.89
C SER A 46 -12.92 -10.66 4.98
N TRP A 47 -12.20 -9.93 4.13
CA TRP A 47 -12.27 -8.47 4.10
C TRP A 47 -12.11 -7.96 2.67
N ILE A 48 -12.61 -6.74 2.45
CA ILE A 48 -12.56 -6.05 1.16
C ILE A 48 -11.58 -4.89 1.31
N PHE A 49 -10.65 -4.78 0.37
CA PHE A 49 -9.77 -3.62 0.26
C PHE A 49 -10.46 -2.52 -0.55
N GLN A 50 -10.36 -1.28 -0.09
CA GLN A 50 -10.87 -0.10 -0.80
C GLN A 50 -9.82 1.01 -0.82
N ASP A 51 -9.67 1.67 -1.96
CA ASP A 51 -8.84 2.86 -2.18
C ASP A 51 -9.55 3.85 -3.14
N ASP A 52 -8.90 4.97 -3.42
CA ASP A 52 -9.43 6.10 -4.22
C ASP A 52 -9.26 5.95 -5.74
N ASN A 53 -8.82 4.78 -6.22
CA ASN A 53 -8.57 4.53 -7.65
C ASN A 53 -7.54 5.48 -8.30
N ALA A 54 -6.62 6.07 -7.55
CA ALA A 54 -5.54 6.87 -8.12
C ALA A 54 -4.74 6.09 -9.19
N PRO A 55 -4.17 6.74 -10.23
CA PRO A 55 -3.49 6.05 -11.32
C PRO A 55 -2.38 5.08 -10.88
N CYS A 56 -1.64 5.42 -9.83
CA CYS A 56 -0.61 4.54 -9.26
C CYS A 56 -1.17 3.27 -8.61
N HIS A 57 -2.44 3.27 -8.18
CA HIS A 57 -3.13 2.11 -7.59
C HIS A 57 -3.67 1.14 -8.64
N ARG A 58 -3.72 1.56 -9.92
CA ARG A 58 -4.25 0.75 -11.04
C ARG A 58 -3.22 0.47 -12.12
N ALA A 59 -2.01 1.00 -11.99
CA ALA A 59 -0.95 0.79 -12.95
C ALA A 59 -0.52 -0.68 -13.01
N LYS A 60 -0.35 -1.20 -14.22
CA LYS A 60 0.24 -2.52 -14.43
C LYS A 60 1.73 -2.43 -14.17
N VAL A 61 2.28 -3.36 -13.40
CA VAL A 61 3.73 -3.47 -13.21
C VAL A 61 4.31 -4.13 -14.46
N SER A 62 5.06 -3.37 -15.25
CA SER A 62 5.85 -3.89 -16.36
C SER A 62 7.25 -4.30 -15.89
N PRO A 63 7.92 -5.24 -16.56
CA PRO A 63 9.29 -5.66 -16.20
C PRO A 63 10.29 -4.49 -16.13
N GLU A 64 10.09 -3.47 -16.94
CA GLU A 64 10.92 -2.24 -16.94
C GLU A 64 10.79 -1.42 -15.65
N MET A 65 9.68 -1.57 -14.90
CA MET A 65 9.51 -0.94 -13.59
C MET A 65 10.33 -1.67 -12.53
N VAL A 66 10.42 -3.00 -12.63
CA VAL A 66 11.15 -3.87 -11.70
C VAL A 66 12.66 -3.78 -11.93
N GLY A 67 13.09 -3.49 -13.16
CA GLY A 67 14.49 -3.51 -13.59
C GLY A 67 15.27 -2.21 -13.52
N ARG A 68 14.73 -1.09 -13.01
CA ARG A 68 15.54 0.11 -12.78
C ARG A 68 16.16 0.06 -11.39
N PRO A 69 17.48 -0.17 -11.24
CA PRO A 69 18.14 0.26 -10.02
C PRO A 69 17.93 1.78 -9.94
N TYR A 70 17.46 2.22 -8.78
CA TYR A 70 17.28 3.63 -8.47
C TYR A 70 18.48 4.44 -9.00
N CYS A 71 18.26 5.32 -9.97
CA CYS A 71 19.24 6.34 -10.31
C CYS A 71 19.48 7.20 -9.06
N GLU A 72 20.75 7.43 -8.79
CA GLU A 72 21.32 8.30 -7.74
C GLU A 72 20.61 9.64 -7.60
#